data_AF-A0A0S7ZPF7-F1
#
_entry.id   AF-A0A0S7ZPF7-F1
#
_cell.length_a   1.000
_cell.length_b   1.000
_cell.length_c   1.000
_cell.angle_alpha   90.00
_cell.angle_beta   90.00
_cell.angle_gamma   90.00
#
_symmetry.space_group_name_H-M   'P 1'
#
loop_
_entity.id
_entity.type
_entity.pdbx_description
1 polymer ?
#
loop_
_entity_poly.entity_id
_entity_poly.type
_entity_poly.pdbx_seq_one_letter_code
_entity_poly.pdbx_strand_id
1 'polypeptide(L)' 'NARYFEENGAARVIRNEDLNEQVLYDAIDLLLSDPEQLKRMGQRAHSLCKKDAEKEISDVIESVRTCKRELDRSRNT' A
#
# COMPACT_ATOMS: atom_id res chain seq x y z
N ASN A 1 4.63 5.34 3.52
CA ASN A 1 4.36 3.89 3.41
C ASN A 1 4.45 3.19 4.75
N ALA A 2 5.62 3.11 5.41
CA ALA A 2 5.81 2.36 6.66
C ALA A 2 4.71 2.57 7.72
N ARG A 3 4.43 3.83 8.08
CA ARG A 3 3.37 4.18 9.04
C ARG A 3 1.96 3.74 8.62
N TYR A 4 1.63 3.88 7.33
CA TYR A 4 0.34 3.42 6.80
C TYR A 4 0.18 1.89 6.89
N PHE A 5 1.23 1.14 6.58
CA PHE A 5 1.22 -0.32 6.74
C PHE A 5 1.09 -0.73 8.21
N GLU A 6 1.78 -0.05 9.12
CA GLU A 6 1.67 -0.29 10.56
C GLU A 6 0.28 0.01 11.12
N GLU A 7 -0.31 1.16 10.76
CA GLU A 7 -1.66 1.55 11.17
C GLU A 7 -2.73 0.54 10.69
N ASN A 8 -2.48 -0.14 9.56
CA ASN A 8 -3.32 -1.21 9.04
C ASN A 8 -2.90 -2.61 9.51
N GLY A 9 -1.94 -2.70 10.44
CA GLY A 9 -1.44 -3.94 11.02
C GLY A 9 -0.79 -4.90 10.00
N ALA A 10 -0.24 -4.34 8.93
CA ALA A 10 0.47 -5.02 7.85
C ALA A 10 2.00 -4.92 8.00
N ALA A 11 2.49 -4.15 8.97
CA ALA A 11 3.90 -4.05 9.31
C ALA A 11 4.07 -3.68 10.79
N ARG A 12 5.29 -3.85 11.31
CA ARG A 12 5.75 -3.26 12.56
C ARG A 12 6.88 -2.29 12.23
N VAL A 13 6.84 -1.08 12.76
CA VAL A 13 7.85 -0.05 12.47
C VAL A 13 8.71 0.18 13.70
N ILE A 14 10.02 0.23 13.47
CA ILE A 14 11.01 0.67 14.44
C ILE A 14 11.57 1.98 13.90
N ARG A 15 11.54 3.04 14.71
CA ARG A 15 12.11 4.32 14.30
C ARG A 15 13.63 4.23 14.37
N ASN A 16 14.32 4.98 13.50
CA ASN A 16 15.79 4.97 13.50
C ASN A 16 16.40 5.39 14.85
N GLU A 17 15.76 6.33 15.55
CA GLU A 17 16.20 6.79 16.87
C GLU A 17 16.10 5.72 17.96
N ASP A 18 15.18 4.77 17.79
CA ASP A 18 14.92 3.67 18.73
C ASP A 18 15.60 2.37 18.30
N LEU A 19 16.20 2.32 17.11
CA LEU A 19 16.76 1.12 16.53
C LEU A 19 18.08 0.76 17.21
N ASN A 20 18.10 -0.43 17.81
CA ASN A 20 19.30 -1.09 18.31
C ASN A 20 19.14 -2.61 18.21
N GLU A 21 20.22 -3.33 18.50
CA GLU A 21 20.29 -4.80 18.37
C GLU A 21 19.21 -5.52 19.17
N GLN A 22 18.98 -5.10 20.42
CA GLN A 22 17.99 -5.72 21.30
C GLN A 22 16.57 -5.47 20.80
N VAL A 23 16.24 -4.22 20.45
CA VAL A 23 14.90 -3.85 19.95
C VAL A 23 14.57 -4.58 18.65
N LEU A 24 15.56 -4.74 17.77
CA LEU A 24 15.39 -5.51 16.54
C LEU A 24 15.17 -7.00 16.83
N TYR A 25 15.99 -7.57 17.72
CA TYR A 25 15.87 -8.97 18.13
C TYR A 25 14.48 -9.24 18.72
N ASP A 26 14.04 -8.44 19.68
CA ASP A 26 12.74 -8.59 20.35
C ASP A 26 11.58 -8.46 19.36
N ALA A 27 11.68 -7.54 18.39
CA ALA A 27 10.66 -7.38 17.37
C ALA A 27 10.55 -8.60 16.45
N ILE A 28 11.68 -9.21 16.09
CA ILE A 28 11.71 -10.43 15.27
C ILE A 28 11.18 -11.62 16.08
N ASP A 29 11.64 -11.80 17.32
CA ASP A 29 11.21 -12.90 18.19
C ASP A 29 9.71 -12.84 18.48
N LEU A 30 9.16 -11.64 18.71
CA LEU A 30 7.72 -11.43 18.86
C LEU A 30 6.93 -11.86 17.61
N LEU A 31 7.45 -11.56 16.41
CA LEU A 31 6.79 -11.95 15.16
C LEU A 31 6.87 -13.47 14.91
N LEU A 32 7.97 -14.11 15.31
CA LEU A 32 8.17 -15.54 15.10
C LEU A 32 7.47 -16.41 16.16
N SER A 33 7.28 -15.90 17.37
CA SER A 33 6.62 -16.60 18.48
C SER A 33 5.10 -16.70 18.32
N ASP A 34 4.47 -15.86 17.49
CA ASP A 34 3.05 -15.97 17.10
C ASP A 34 2.88 -16.09 15.58
N PRO A 35 2.99 -17.31 15.02
CA PRO A 35 2.83 -17.57 13.58
C PRO A 35 1.47 -17.13 13.02
N GLU A 36 0.41 -17.17 13.82
CA GLU A 36 -0.93 -16.77 13.39
C GLU A 36 -1.03 -15.24 13.27
N GLN A 37 -0.40 -14.49 14.18
CA GLN A 37 -0.26 -13.04 14.03
C GLN A 37 0.54 -12.69 12.77
N LEU A 38 1.66 -13.36 12.52
CA LEU A 38 2.48 -13.15 11.33
C LEU A 38 1.68 -13.41 10.05
N LYS A 39 0.87 -14.48 10.02
CA LYS A 39 -0.03 -14.79 8.91
C LYS A 39 -1.08 -13.71 8.69
N ARG A 40 -1.72 -13.20 9.77
CA ARG A 40 -2.68 -12.09 9.68
C ARG A 40 -2.02 -10.81 9.14
N MET A 41 -0.79 -10.52 9.56
CA MET A 41 -0.02 -9.38 9.06
C MET A 41 0.25 -9.51 7.55
N GLY A 42 0.64 -10.69 7.08
CA GLY A 42 0.82 -10.97 5.65
C GLY A 42 -0.48 -10.83 4.84
N GLN A 43 -1.60 -11.31 5.37
CA GLN A 43 -2.91 -11.14 4.73
C GLN A 43 -3.30 -9.66 4.61
N ARG A 44 -3.09 -8.87 5.67
CA ARG A 44 -3.32 -7.43 5.66
C ARG A 44 -2.43 -6.74 4.64
N ALA A 45 -1.14 -7.04 4.61
CA ALA A 45 -0.22 -6.49 3.61
C ALA A 45 -0.68 -6.78 2.17
N HIS A 46 -1.13 -8.02 1.90
CA HIS A 46 -1.70 -8.37 0.60
C HIS A 46 -2.99 -7.61 0.27
N SER A 47 -3.87 -7.38 1.24
CA SER A 47 -5.13 -6.66 1.02
C SER A 47 -4.93 -5.18 0.68
N LEU A 48 -3.84 -4.57 1.17
CA LEU A 48 -3.47 -3.18 0.85
C LEU A 48 -2.85 -3.05 -0.54
N CYS A 49 -2.46 -4.17 -1.16
CA CYS A 49 -1.85 -4.17 -2.47
C CYS A 49 -2.93 -4.08 -3.56
N LYS A 50 -2.87 -3.03 -4.38
CA LYS A 50 -3.83 -2.81 -5.46
C LYS A 50 -3.38 -3.56 -6.71
N LYS A 51 -3.95 -4.75 -6.94
CA LYS A 51 -3.51 -5.70 -7.98
C LYS A 51 -3.73 -5.21 -9.41
N ASP A 52 -4.76 -4.42 -9.64
CA ASP A 52 -5.15 -3.94 -10.99
C ASP A 52 -4.83 -2.46 -11.20
N ALA A 53 -3.86 -1.91 -10.45
CA ALA A 53 -3.50 -0.50 -10.50
C ALA A 53 -3.18 -0.03 -11.93
N GLU A 54 -2.48 -0.84 -12.73
CA GLU A 54 -2.12 -0.52 -14.11
C GLU A 54 -3.36 -0.33 -15.00
N LYS A 55 -4.33 -1.25 -14.89
CA LYS A 55 -5.57 -1.19 -15.65
C LYS A 55 -6.40 0.02 -15.24
N GLU A 56 -6.57 0.25 -13.94
CA GLU A 56 -7.31 1.43 -13.46
C GLU A 56 -6.69 2.74 -13.93
N ILE A 57 -5.34 2.84 -13.92
CA ILE A 57 -4.64 4.02 -14.44
C ILE A 57 -4.92 4.18 -15.95
N SER A 58 -4.86 3.09 -16.71
CA SER A 58 -5.19 3.11 -18.14
C SER A 58 -6.61 3.61 -18.39
N ASP A 59 -7.59 3.06 -17.68
CA ASP A 59 -9.01 3.43 -17.81
C ASP A 59 -9.24 4.91 -17.49
N VAL A 60 -8.59 5.44 -16.44
CA VAL A 60 -8.63 6.86 -16.09
C VAL A 60 -8.04 7.72 -17.20
N ILE A 61 -6.88 7.36 -17.76
CA ILE A 61 -6.25 8.11 -18.85
C ILE A 61 -7.15 8.14 -20.10
N GLU A 62 -7.76 7.01 -20.45
CA GLU A 62 -8.69 6.93 -21.59
C GLU A 62 -9.95 7.78 -21.37
N SER A 63 -10.51 7.77 -20.16
CA SER A 63 -11.67 8.60 -19.82
C SER A 63 -11.39 10.09 -19.99
N VAL A 64 -10.23 10.57 -19.52
CA VAL A 64 -9.80 11.96 -19.64
C VAL A 64 -9.58 12.34 -21.11
N ARG A 65 -8.98 11.45 -21.90
CA ARG A 65 -8.79 11.66 -23.35
C ARG A 65 -10.12 11.81 -24.09
N THR A 66 -11.10 10.97 -23.77
CA THR A 66 -12.43 11.00 -24.41
C THR A 66 -13.17 12.28 -24.05
N CYS A 67 -13.22 12.64 -22.76
CA CYS A 67 -13.84 13.88 -22.29
C CYS A 67 -13.21 15.12 -22.94
N LYS A 68 -11.88 15.17 -23.06
CA LYS A 68 -11.19 16.27 -23.75
C LYS A 68 -11.60 16.38 -25.22
N ARG A 69 -11.71 15.26 -25.95
CA ARG A 69 -12.14 15.26 -27.35
C ARG A 69 -13.56 15.79 -27.53
N GLU A 70 -14.47 15.49 -26.59
CA GLU A 70 -15.85 15.97 -26.63
C GLU A 70 -15.94 17.48 -26.35
N LEU A 71 -15.15 17.98 -25.40
CA LEU A 71 -15.02 19.41 -25.12
C LEU A 71 -14.41 20.18 -26.31
N ASP A 72 -13.36 19.64 -26.93
CA ASP A 72 -12.72 20.25 -28.10
C ASP A 72 -13.67 20.27 -29.31
N ARG A 73 -14.54 19.26 -29.46
CA ARG A 73 -15.60 19.25 -30.48
C ARG A 73 -16.69 20.29 -30.22
N SER A 74 -17.11 20.43 -28.97
CA SER A 74 -18.16 21.39 -28.57
C SER A 74 -17.70 22.86 -28.62
N ARG A 75 -16.39 23.11 -28.61
CA ARG A 75 -15.79 24.45 -28.76
C ARG A 75 -15.58 24.89 -30.21
N ASN A 76 -15.63 23.95 -31.16
CA ASN A 76 -15.45 24.19 -32.59
C ASN A 76 -16.78 24.19 -33.38
N THR A 77 -17.92 24.15 -32.68
CA THR A 77 -19.30 24.32 -33.18
C THR A 77 -19.94 25.51 -32.51
#